data_AF-A0A1D6JM53-F1
#
_entry.id   AF-A0A1D6JM53-F1
#
_cell.length_a   1.000
_cell.length_b   1.000
_cell.length_c   1.000
_cell.angle_alpha   90.00
_cell.angle_beta   90.00
_cell.angle_gamma   90.00
#
_symmetry.space_group_name_H-M   'P 1'
#
loop_
_entity.id
_entity.type
_entity.pdbx_description
1 polymer ?
#
loop_
_entity_poly.entity_id
_entity_poly.type
_entity_poly.pdbx_seq_one_letter_code
_entity_poly.pdbx_strand_id
1 'polypeptide(L)'
;MKWVFWMTGNYGQHPDNTSDPNAMPEVTGINYSDVFAENVTMAGRMEGIPKDPYTGICISNVTARLAPDAKELQWNCTNVKGVTSHVSPKPCPELAAEGKPCAFPEEELVIGPPELPKCSY
;
A
#
# COMPACT_ATOMS: atom_id res chain seq x y z
N MET A 1 -11.78 7.61 -11.25
CA MET A 1 -10.34 7.37 -11.05
C MET A 1 -10.16 5.93 -10.62
N LYS A 2 -9.26 5.18 -11.25
CA LYS A 2 -8.95 3.79 -10.91
C LYS A 2 -7.50 3.71 -10.45
N TRP A 3 -7.29 3.44 -9.17
CA TRP A 3 -5.98 3.27 -8.52
C TRP A 3 -5.80 1.81 -8.11
N VAL A 4 -4.56 1.33 -8.07
CA VAL A 4 -4.26 0.04 -7.43
C VAL A 4 -4.05 0.26 -5.94
N PHE A 5 -3.19 1.22 -5.59
CA PHE A 5 -2.87 1.54 -4.21
C PHE A 5 -3.36 2.92 -3.83
N TRP A 6 -4.05 3.00 -2.70
CA TRP A 6 -4.39 4.26 -2.06
C TRP A 6 -4.11 4.19 -0.58
N MET A 7 -3.30 5.13 -0.11
CA MET A 7 -2.92 5.27 1.28
C MET A 7 -2.89 6.76 1.60
N THR A 8 -3.48 7.15 2.73
CA THR A 8 -3.58 8.55 3.15
C THR A 8 -3.53 8.67 4.67
N GLY A 9 -2.70 9.59 5.16
CA GLY A 9 -2.68 10.02 6.55
C GLY A 9 -3.58 11.22 6.85
N ASN A 10 -4.46 11.61 5.93
CA ASN A 10 -5.27 12.84 6.05
C ASN A 10 -6.65 12.62 6.71
N TYR A 11 -6.74 11.65 7.62
CA TYR A 11 -7.93 11.42 8.45
C TYR A 11 -7.65 11.94 9.86
N GLY A 12 -8.47 12.88 10.33
CA GLY A 12 -8.30 13.53 11.63
C GLY A 12 -9.59 13.67 12.44
N GLN A 13 -10.62 12.89 12.11
CA GLN A 13 -11.87 12.88 12.87
C GLN A 13 -11.74 11.97 14.09
N HIS A 14 -12.27 12.42 15.22
CA HIS A 14 -12.36 11.66 16.45
C HIS A 14 -13.81 11.70 16.97
N PRO A 15 -14.36 10.61 17.55
CA PRO A 15 -15.73 10.57 18.06
C PRO A 15 -15.99 11.55 19.22
N ASP A 16 -14.93 12.01 19.89
CA ASP A 16 -15.00 12.99 20.97
C ASP A 16 -13.86 14.03 20.90
N ASN A 17 -13.94 15.05 21.76
CA ASN A 17 -12.96 16.16 21.83
C ASN A 17 -11.82 15.90 22.84
N THR A 18 -11.63 14.66 23.31
CA THR A 18 -10.62 14.32 24.33
C THR A 18 -9.34 13.73 23.74
N SER A 19 -9.32 13.48 22.43
CA SER A 19 -8.13 13.02 21.72
C SER A 19 -6.99 14.03 21.79
N ASP A 20 -5.77 13.53 21.97
CA ASP A 20 -4.57 14.34 21.82
C ASP A 20 -4.23 14.46 20.33
N PRO A 21 -4.32 15.66 19.73
CA PRO A 21 -4.00 15.85 18.32
C PRO A 21 -2.51 15.67 18.00
N ASN A 22 -1.64 15.53 19.00
CA ASN A 22 -0.21 15.28 18.82
C ASN A 22 0.16 13.80 18.96
N ALA A 23 -0.77 12.93 19.34
CA ALA A 23 -0.56 11.50 19.41
C ALA A 23 -0.55 10.90 18.00
N MET A 24 0.61 10.94 17.34
CA MET A 24 0.79 10.38 16.01
C MET A 24 0.98 8.85 16.07
N PRO A 25 0.41 8.09 15.11
CA PRO A 25 0.53 6.63 15.10
C PRO A 25 1.82 6.17 14.42
N GLU A 26 2.49 5.17 15.01
CA GLU A 26 3.49 4.41 14.28
C GLU A 26 2.81 3.47 13.27
N VAL A 27 3.01 3.74 11.98
CA VAL A 27 2.49 2.91 10.89
C VAL A 27 3.65 2.28 10.13
N THR A 28 3.84 0.98 10.34
CA THR A 28 4.94 0.20 9.76
C THR A 28 4.54 -1.24 9.43
N GLY A 29 5.38 -1.95 8.69
CA GLY A 29 5.19 -3.37 8.36
C GLY A 29 4.07 -3.64 7.35
N ILE A 30 3.89 -2.75 6.38
CA ILE A 30 2.83 -2.87 5.36
C ILE A 30 3.34 -3.68 4.17
N ASN A 31 2.78 -4.87 3.94
CA ASN A 31 3.21 -5.75 2.85
C ASN A 31 2.09 -5.94 1.81
N TYR A 32 2.43 -5.73 0.54
CA TYR A 32 1.61 -6.09 -0.61
C TYR A 32 2.39 -7.08 -1.48
N SER A 33 1.79 -8.23 -1.81
CA SER A 33 2.33 -9.14 -2.83
C SER A 33 1.27 -9.56 -3.83
N ASP A 34 1.72 -9.95 -5.02
CA ASP A 34 0.92 -10.66 -6.03
C ASP A 34 -0.34 -9.90 -6.46
N VAL A 35 -0.17 -8.60 -6.76
CA VAL A 35 -1.26 -7.72 -7.16
C VAL A 35 -1.30 -7.58 -8.68
N PHE A 36 -2.42 -7.92 -9.29
CA PHE A 36 -2.67 -7.71 -10.72
C PHE A 36 -3.88 -6.79 -10.92
N ALA A 37 -3.74 -5.79 -11.78
CA ALA A 37 -4.81 -4.86 -12.11
C ALA A 37 -4.77 -4.44 -13.58
N GLU A 38 -5.93 -4.20 -14.18
CA GLU A 38 -6.06 -3.71 -15.56
C GLU A 38 -6.85 -2.41 -15.62
N ASN A 39 -6.68 -1.68 -16.74
CA ASN A 39 -7.37 -0.42 -16.98
C ASN A 39 -7.13 0.60 -15.85
N VAL A 40 -5.87 0.67 -15.39
CA VAL A 40 -5.40 1.51 -14.28
C VAL A 40 -5.09 2.91 -14.79
N THR A 41 -5.67 3.94 -14.15
CA THR A 41 -5.41 5.34 -14.52
C THR A 41 -4.19 5.94 -13.81
N MET A 42 -3.82 5.38 -12.65
CA MET A 42 -2.64 5.73 -11.86
C MET A 42 -2.33 4.56 -10.92
N ALA A 43 -1.09 4.09 -10.88
CA ALA A 43 -0.69 2.92 -10.08
C ALA A 43 -0.93 3.12 -8.58
N GLY A 44 -0.47 4.24 -8.01
CA GLY A 44 -0.66 4.49 -6.58
C GLY A 44 -0.56 5.94 -6.12
N ARG A 45 -1.35 6.27 -5.11
CA ARG A 45 -1.20 7.47 -4.29
C ARG A 45 -0.90 7.05 -2.85
N MET A 46 0.33 7.30 -2.42
CA MET A 46 0.92 6.81 -1.18
C MET A 46 1.31 8.01 -0.31
N GLU A 47 0.42 8.42 0.58
CA GLU A 47 0.57 9.63 1.38
C GLU A 47 0.55 9.30 2.88
N GLY A 48 1.70 9.37 3.55
CA GLY A 48 1.80 9.26 5.01
C GLY A 48 1.63 10.62 5.71
N ILE A 49 1.76 10.63 7.04
CA ILE A 49 1.58 11.83 7.85
C ILE A 49 2.87 12.69 7.81
N PRO A 50 2.78 14.01 7.61
CA PRO A 50 3.94 14.89 7.73
C PRO A 50 4.61 14.77 9.10
N LYS A 51 5.93 14.59 9.13
CA LYS A 51 6.75 14.33 10.33
C LYS A 51 6.53 12.97 11.01
N ASP A 52 5.57 12.17 10.55
CA ASP A 52 5.39 10.78 10.99
C ASP A 52 5.13 9.86 9.78
N PRO A 53 6.18 9.60 8.98
CA PRO A 53 6.04 8.91 7.71
C PRO A 53 5.66 7.44 7.90
N TYR A 54 4.91 6.89 6.96
CA TYR A 54 4.63 5.46 6.95
C TYR A 54 5.85 4.70 6.44
N THR A 55 6.34 3.74 7.20
CA THR A 55 7.61 3.05 6.93
C THR A 55 7.42 1.54 6.81
N GLY A 56 8.50 0.81 6.52
CA GLY A 56 8.45 -0.65 6.40
C GLY A 56 7.50 -1.13 5.30
N ILE A 57 7.21 -0.29 4.30
CA ILE A 57 6.36 -0.67 3.17
C ILE A 57 7.15 -1.63 2.29
N CYS A 58 6.58 -2.78 1.98
CA CYS A 58 7.11 -3.71 1.01
C CYS A 58 6.05 -3.98 -0.07
N ILE A 59 6.41 -3.80 -1.34
CA ILE A 59 5.54 -4.11 -2.48
C ILE A 59 6.27 -5.07 -3.42
N SER A 60 5.71 -6.27 -3.62
CA SER A 60 6.34 -7.28 -4.47
C SER A 60 5.39 -7.89 -5.50
N ASN A 61 5.93 -8.27 -6.65
CA ASN A 61 5.20 -8.94 -7.73
C ASN A 61 3.88 -8.25 -8.10
N VAL A 62 3.99 -7.00 -8.56
CA VAL A 62 2.82 -6.18 -8.92
C VAL A 62 2.83 -5.85 -10.39
N THR A 63 1.72 -6.10 -11.07
CA THR A 63 1.51 -5.69 -12.46
C THR A 63 0.23 -4.87 -12.58
N ALA A 64 0.38 -3.57 -12.83
CA ALA A 64 -0.71 -2.66 -13.13
C ALA A 64 -0.69 -2.29 -14.62
N ARG A 65 -1.63 -2.83 -15.40
CA ARG A 65 -1.78 -2.50 -16.82
C ARG A 65 -2.53 -1.17 -16.97
N LEU A 66 -1.84 -0.20 -17.54
CA LEU A 66 -2.33 1.16 -17.69
C LEU A 66 -3.46 1.26 -18.72
N ALA A 67 -4.43 2.12 -18.43
CA ALA A 67 -5.46 2.52 -19.37
C ALA A 67 -4.88 3.40 -20.49
N PRO A 68 -5.54 3.52 -21.66
CA PRO A 68 -5.11 4.43 -22.72
C PRO A 68 -5.01 5.90 -22.29
N ASP A 69 -5.85 6.32 -21.35
CA ASP A 69 -5.93 7.67 -20.76
C ASP A 69 -5.23 7.76 -19.39
N ALA A 70 -4.27 6.88 -19.12
CA ALA A 70 -3.53 6.90 -17.86
C ALA A 70 -2.73 8.19 -17.67
N LYS A 71 -2.58 8.61 -16.42
CA LYS A 71 -1.80 9.80 -16.04
C LYS A 71 -0.31 9.59 -16.30
N GLU A 72 0.45 10.63 -16.58
CA GLU A 72 1.91 10.51 -16.69
C GLU A 72 2.54 10.11 -15.35
N LEU A 73 2.10 10.77 -14.26
CA LEU A 73 2.51 10.40 -12.91
C LEU A 73 1.74 9.15 -12.46
N GLN A 74 2.44 8.01 -12.40
CA GLN A 74 1.87 6.74 -11.98
C GLN A 74 1.91 6.52 -10.48
N TRP A 75 2.94 7.04 -9.81
CA TRP A 75 3.12 6.92 -8.37
C TRP A 75 3.30 8.31 -7.78
N ASN A 76 2.42 8.68 -6.87
CA ASN A 76 2.58 9.90 -6.07
C ASN A 76 2.86 9.49 -4.63
N CYS A 77 4.06 9.78 -4.15
CA CYS A 77 4.55 9.33 -2.86
C CYS A 77 4.99 10.51 -2.02
N THR A 78 4.46 10.61 -0.80
CA THR A 78 4.80 11.66 0.16
C THR A 78 4.80 11.08 1.57
N ASN A 79 5.86 11.35 2.35
CA ASN A 79 6.01 10.83 3.72
C ASN A 79 5.86 9.30 3.81
N VAL A 80 6.44 8.58 2.85
CA VAL A 80 6.46 7.10 2.85
C VAL A 80 7.88 6.61 2.64
N LYS A 81 8.19 5.41 3.15
CA LYS A 81 9.47 4.73 2.88
C LYS A 81 9.27 3.23 2.78
N GLY A 82 9.91 2.63 1.79
CA GLY A 82 9.77 1.20 1.56
C GLY A 82 10.70 0.64 0.50
N VAL A 83 10.45 -0.63 0.19
CA VAL A 83 11.19 -1.41 -0.82
C VAL A 83 10.20 -2.00 -1.81
N THR A 84 10.64 -2.16 -3.06
CA THR A 84 9.85 -2.83 -4.10
C THR A 84 10.64 -3.91 -4.81
N SER A 85 9.93 -4.93 -5.31
CA SER A 85 10.51 -6.03 -6.07
C SER A 85 9.55 -6.49 -7.16
N HIS A 86 9.97 -6.52 -8.42
CA HIS A 86 9.11 -6.92 -9.55
C HIS A 86 7.78 -6.13 -9.63
N VAL A 87 7.87 -4.79 -9.62
CA VAL A 87 6.70 -3.90 -9.69
C VAL A 87 6.68 -3.13 -11.01
N SER A 88 5.54 -3.15 -11.69
CA SER A 88 5.30 -2.37 -12.92
C SER A 88 3.94 -1.65 -12.83
N PRO A 89 3.86 -0.33 -13.12
CA PRO A 89 4.94 0.57 -13.59
C PRO A 89 5.93 0.95 -12.48
N LYS A 90 7.09 1.52 -12.87
CA LYS A 90 8.19 1.87 -11.96
C LYS A 90 7.70 2.74 -10.79
N PRO A 91 7.92 2.31 -9.52
CA PRO A 91 7.58 3.08 -8.33
C PRO A 91 8.36 4.40 -8.19
N CYS A 92 7.88 5.24 -7.28
CA CYS A 92 8.56 6.44 -6.81
C CYS A 92 9.88 6.10 -6.06
N PRO A 93 10.86 7.01 -6.01
CA PRO A 93 12.14 6.80 -5.33
C PRO A 93 12.03 6.38 -3.86
N GLU A 94 11.02 6.87 -3.15
CA GLU A 94 10.71 6.56 -1.75
C GLU A 94 10.41 5.06 -1.53
N LEU A 95 10.04 4.34 -2.58
CA LEU A 95 9.74 2.91 -2.59
C LEU A 95 10.73 2.11 -3.48
N ALA A 96 11.74 2.77 -4.06
CA ALA A 96 12.57 2.19 -5.13
C ALA A 96 13.81 1.43 -4.65
N ALA A 97 13.96 1.16 -3.35
CA ALA A 97 15.03 0.29 -2.90
C ALA A 97 14.79 -1.14 -3.42
N GLU A 98 15.81 -1.74 -4.05
CA GLU A 98 15.75 -3.13 -4.50
C GLU A 98 15.61 -4.04 -3.29
N GLY A 99 14.39 -4.53 -3.08
CA GLY A 99 14.03 -5.39 -1.97
C GLY A 99 14.03 -6.86 -2.35
N LYS A 100 14.13 -7.72 -1.33
CA LYS A 100 13.67 -9.11 -1.45
C LYS A 100 12.13 -9.11 -1.63
N PRO A 101 11.54 -10.20 -2.16
CA PRO A 101 10.10 -10.40 -2.09
C PRO A 101 9.57 -10.19 -0.67
N CYS A 102 8.38 -9.63 -0.54
CA CYS A 102 7.81 -9.30 0.76
C CYS A 102 7.54 -10.59 1.53
N ALA A 103 8.08 -10.68 2.74
CA ALA A 103 7.83 -11.82 3.61
C ALA A 103 6.45 -11.69 4.25
N PHE A 104 5.60 -12.70 4.06
CA PHE A 104 4.39 -12.85 4.86
C PHE A 104 4.69 -13.75 6.06
N PRO A 105 4.04 -13.53 7.21
CA PRO A 105 4.16 -14.45 8.33
C PRO A 105 3.79 -15.87 7.89
N GLU A 106 4.68 -16.83 8.13
CA GLU A 106 4.41 -18.25 7.92
C GLU A 106 3.65 -18.87 9.11
N GLU A 107 3.58 -18.15 10.23
CA GLU A 107 2.84 -18.56 11.41
C GLU A 107 1.33 -18.61 11.11
N GLU A 108 0.75 -19.79 11.32
CA GLU A 108 -0.71 -19.93 11.26
C GLU A 108 -1.36 -19.11 12.38
N LEU A 109 -2.41 -18.36 12.02
CA LEU A 109 -3.22 -17.68 13.01
C LEU A 109 -3.77 -18.70 14.01
N VAL A 110 -3.82 -18.33 15.30
CA VAL A 110 -4.36 -19.18 16.38
C VAL A 110 -5.78 -19.70 16.10
N ILE A 111 -6.52 -18.97 15.26
CA ILE A 111 -7.89 -19.30 14.84
C ILE A 111 -7.94 -20.34 13.69
N GLY A 112 -6.79 -20.82 13.19
CA GLY A 112 -6.69 -21.67 12.01
C GLY A 112 -7.00 -20.92 10.71
N PRO A 113 -6.87 -21.58 9.54
CA PRO A 113 -7.30 -20.99 8.27
C PRO A 113 -8.82 -20.76 8.30
N PRO A 114 -9.31 -19.60 7.81
CA PRO A 114 -10.74 -19.34 7.75
C PRO A 114 -11.41 -20.37 6.83
N GLU A 115 -12.51 -20.97 7.28
CA GLU A 115 -13.39 -21.77 6.42
C GLU A 115 -14.09 -20.84 5.42
N LEU A 116 -13.46 -20.63 4.26
CA LEU A 116 -14.06 -19.86 3.18
C LEU A 116 -15.23 -20.64 2.58
N PRO A 117 -16.43 -20.02 2.44
CA PRO A 117 -17.55 -20.67 1.78
C PRO A 117 -17.15 -21.03 0.34
N LYS A 118 -17.40 -22.28 -0.06
CA LYS A 118 -17.16 -22.73 -1.43
C LYS A 118 -18.13 -22.02 -2.36
N CYS A 119 -17.62 -21.16 -3.24
CA CYS A 119 -18.41 -20.64 -4.35
C CYS A 119 -18.64 -21.78 -5.36
N SER A 120 -19.90 -22.10 -5.63
CA SER A 120 -20.31 -22.95 -6.76
C SER A 120 -20.81 -22.07 -7.90
N TYR A 121 -20.40 -22.38 -9.13
CA TYR A 121 -20.93 -21.79 -10.36
C TYR A 121 -22.28 -22.41 -10.73
#